data_AF-A0A8T0AL72-F1
#
_entry.id   AF-A0A8T0AL72-F1
#
_cell.length_a   1.000
_cell.length_b   1.000
_cell.length_c   1.000
_cell.angle_alpha   90.00
_cell.angle_beta   90.00
_cell.angle_gamma   90.00
#
_symmetry.space_group_name_H-M   'P 1'
#
loop_
_entity.id
_entity.type
_entity.pdbx_description
1 polymer ?
#
loop_
_entity_poly.entity_id
_entity_poly.type
_entity_poly.pdbx_seq_one_letter_code
_entity_poly.pdbx_strand_id
1 'polypeptide(L)'
;MASQLLEATGMVESLRVAELRSLLSTMGKDKKGLKKDLLQRATELLQNNFHPELFSAIQELYDRRHSTGNTNSRRSQVITMPATVGVEADYPKKSCSPVHKPEVHMIKLPFCQTLETIVAPKPLVATYTSTQQIDLITFSLTTKQWSRIKNCPSKDGVKPVQVVLRICYTESIGVENDQYPPNVGVLVNGYNCPVQVHYSSNKKGLEPSQPCRPIDLTPFMKAFTDNRVAITWENFGKFYSVAVYLVKVYSSADLLAQLQENGVESVESCKQKVCEKLQCNPENEIATTGLQVSLICPLAKMRMSDPCRAQTCAHMQCFDAAFYLQMNERKPSWTCPVCHKPALFDTLQIDGLLSGILQRADEAVKEIEYLSNGSWRAVGKEKVCSTTKDLSSLSHKNNPLLQDIVDLTQFYSDSDDDREAMETEEIVWAHVKIERVRFSKSSMHK
;
A
#
# COMPACT_ATOMS: atom_id res chain seq x y z
N MET A 1 18.96 33.91 -26.19
CA MET A 1 19.47 33.44 -24.88
C MET A 1 18.49 33.72 -23.75
N ALA A 2 18.44 34.91 -23.11
CA ALA A 2 17.62 35.13 -21.90
C ALA A 2 16.14 34.65 -21.99
N SER A 3 15.43 34.97 -23.08
CA SER A 3 14.05 34.49 -23.30
C SER A 3 13.94 32.95 -23.37
N GLN A 4 14.87 32.29 -24.05
CA GLN A 4 14.91 30.83 -24.20
C GLN A 4 15.33 30.13 -22.90
N LEU A 5 16.14 30.78 -22.07
CA LEU A 5 16.51 30.29 -20.74
C LEU A 5 15.30 30.31 -19.79
N LEU A 6 14.52 31.40 -19.80
CA LEU A 6 13.28 31.51 -19.04
C LEU A 6 12.23 30.47 -19.48
N GLU A 7 12.05 30.33 -20.79
CA GLU A 7 11.20 29.31 -21.41
C GLU A 7 11.63 27.89 -21.00
N ALA A 8 12.92 27.56 -21.14
CA ALA A 8 13.47 26.26 -20.76
C ALA A 8 13.31 25.96 -19.27
N THR A 9 13.42 26.97 -18.40
CA THR A 9 13.22 26.82 -16.95
C THR A 9 11.77 26.43 -16.65
N GLY A 10 10.79 27.14 -17.22
CA GLY A 10 9.37 26.77 -17.09
C GLY A 10 9.04 25.38 -17.66
N MET A 11 9.66 25.02 -18.80
CA MET A 11 9.56 23.66 -19.35
C MET A 11 10.11 22.62 -18.37
N VAL A 12 11.29 22.83 -17.79
CA VAL A 12 11.94 21.92 -16.82
C VAL A 12 11.16 21.78 -15.51
N GLU A 13 10.62 22.87 -14.96
CA GLU A 13 9.77 22.83 -13.75
C GLU A 13 8.56 21.91 -13.92
N SER A 14 7.99 21.90 -15.13
CA SER A 14 6.87 21.02 -15.49
C SER A 14 7.25 19.53 -15.50
N LEU A 15 8.52 19.17 -15.75
CA LEU A 15 8.94 17.78 -15.98
C LEU A 15 8.71 16.87 -14.76
N ARG A 16 8.35 15.61 -15.02
CA ARG A 16 8.16 14.55 -14.03
C ARG A 16 9.50 13.98 -13.58
N VAL A 17 9.53 13.27 -12.44
CA VAL A 17 10.76 12.63 -11.91
C VAL A 17 11.42 11.69 -12.93
N ALA A 18 10.64 10.93 -13.71
CA ALA A 18 11.19 10.07 -14.77
C ALA A 18 11.82 10.86 -15.93
N GLU A 19 11.17 11.96 -16.35
CA GLU A 19 11.65 12.84 -17.43
C GLU A 19 12.92 13.59 -17.01
N LEU A 20 12.96 14.13 -15.78
CA LEU A 20 14.15 14.75 -15.19
C LEU A 20 15.31 13.75 -15.07
N ARG A 21 15.04 12.50 -14.65
CA ARG A 21 16.06 11.44 -14.61
C ARG A 21 16.55 11.05 -16.01
N SER A 22 15.67 11.07 -17.01
CA SER A 22 16.05 10.84 -18.41
C SER A 22 16.96 11.97 -18.91
N LEU A 23 16.53 13.22 -18.74
CA LEU A 23 17.29 14.41 -19.14
C LEU A 23 18.68 14.45 -18.49
N LEU A 24 18.75 14.27 -17.17
CA LEU A 24 20.03 14.22 -16.44
C LEU A 24 20.90 13.03 -16.90
N SER A 25 20.31 11.88 -17.24
CA SER A 25 21.06 10.74 -17.76
C SER A 25 21.61 10.97 -19.17
N THR A 26 20.88 11.68 -20.05
CA THR A 26 21.38 12.11 -21.38
C THR A 26 22.52 13.14 -21.22
N MET A 27 22.42 14.01 -20.21
CA MET A 27 23.42 15.05 -19.91
C MET A 27 24.56 14.58 -18.99
N GLY A 28 24.73 13.26 -18.80
CA GLY A 28 25.82 12.67 -18.03
C GLY A 28 25.87 13.04 -16.53
N LYS A 29 24.73 13.39 -15.92
CA LYS A 29 24.61 13.76 -14.50
C LYS A 29 23.96 12.65 -13.67
N ASP A 30 24.16 12.71 -12.34
CA ASP A 30 23.48 11.78 -11.43
C ASP A 30 21.95 11.93 -11.48
N LYS A 31 21.26 10.80 -11.26
CA LYS A 31 19.81 10.62 -11.35
C LYS A 31 19.14 10.16 -10.05
N LYS A 32 19.86 10.13 -8.92
CA LYS A 32 19.34 9.80 -7.59
C LYS A 32 18.71 11.05 -6.93
N GLY A 33 17.87 10.86 -5.92
CA GLY A 33 17.18 11.93 -5.20
C GLY A 33 15.70 12.14 -5.58
N LEU A 34 15.07 13.11 -4.93
CA LEU A 34 13.66 13.52 -5.03
C LEU A 34 13.45 14.53 -6.18
N LYS A 35 12.18 14.89 -6.49
CA LYS A 35 11.91 15.86 -7.58
C LYS A 35 12.66 17.18 -7.40
N LYS A 36 12.71 17.73 -6.18
CA LYS A 36 13.43 18.97 -5.88
C LYS A 36 14.93 18.88 -6.21
N ASP A 37 15.58 17.78 -5.87
CA ASP A 37 17.03 17.60 -6.05
C ASP A 37 17.39 17.40 -7.54
N LEU A 38 16.45 16.89 -8.34
CA LEU A 38 16.59 16.68 -9.78
C LEU A 38 16.26 17.95 -10.57
N LEU A 39 15.21 18.70 -10.14
CA LEU A 39 14.90 20.03 -10.67
C LEU A 39 16.05 21.00 -10.46
N GLN A 40 16.63 21.03 -9.26
CA GLN A 40 17.75 21.90 -8.92
C GLN A 40 18.92 21.69 -9.90
N ARG A 41 19.36 20.44 -10.10
CA ARG A 41 20.42 20.09 -11.07
C ARG A 41 20.06 20.38 -12.52
N ALA A 42 18.80 20.19 -12.93
CA ALA A 42 18.37 20.53 -14.28
C ALA A 42 18.35 22.05 -14.52
N THR A 43 18.06 22.83 -13.49
CA THR A 43 18.08 24.30 -13.50
C THR A 43 19.53 24.83 -13.46
N GLU A 44 20.39 24.22 -12.65
CA GLU A 44 21.84 24.49 -12.62
C GLU A 44 22.51 24.18 -13.96
N LEU A 45 22.11 23.10 -14.65
CA LEU A 45 22.55 22.82 -16.02
C LEU A 45 22.18 23.96 -16.97
N LEU A 46 20.92 24.40 -16.94
CA LEU A 46 20.43 25.50 -17.77
C LEU A 46 21.15 26.82 -17.50
N GLN A 47 21.41 27.14 -16.24
CA GLN A 47 22.07 28.39 -15.84
C GLN A 47 23.56 28.41 -16.15
N ASN A 48 24.28 27.29 -15.98
CA ASN A 48 25.73 27.25 -16.12
C ASN A 48 26.22 26.82 -17.52
N ASN A 49 25.46 26.01 -18.27
CA ASN A 49 25.88 25.47 -19.58
C ASN A 49 24.68 25.30 -20.53
N PHE A 50 24.09 26.42 -20.99
CA PHE A 50 22.96 26.43 -21.94
C PHE A 50 23.38 25.98 -23.35
N HIS A 51 23.47 24.67 -23.59
CA HIS A 51 23.72 24.10 -24.91
C HIS A 51 22.43 23.91 -25.74
N PRO A 52 22.48 24.04 -27.08
CA PRO A 52 21.34 23.75 -27.96
C PRO A 52 20.78 22.33 -27.81
N GLU A 53 21.64 21.35 -27.54
CA GLU A 53 21.25 19.94 -27.32
C GLU A 53 20.45 19.76 -26.03
N LEU A 54 20.83 20.46 -24.96
CA LEU A 54 20.08 20.50 -23.70
C LEU A 54 18.70 21.12 -23.91
N PHE A 55 18.63 22.25 -24.63
CA PHE A 55 17.37 22.90 -24.96
C PHE A 55 16.48 22.02 -25.84
N SER A 56 17.04 21.39 -26.88
CA SER A 56 16.33 20.44 -27.76
C SER A 56 15.79 19.23 -26.99
N ALA A 57 16.56 18.66 -26.05
CA ALA A 57 16.09 17.55 -25.21
C ALA A 57 15.00 17.97 -24.22
N ILE A 58 15.04 19.20 -23.69
CA ILE A 58 13.96 19.77 -22.87
C ILE A 58 12.70 19.98 -23.71
N GLN A 59 12.84 20.57 -24.91
CA GLN A 59 11.73 20.76 -25.84
C GLN A 59 11.13 19.43 -26.28
N GLU A 60 11.91 18.40 -26.64
CA GLU A 60 11.36 17.09 -27.00
C GLU A 60 10.55 16.46 -25.85
N LEU A 61 11.06 16.52 -24.62
CA LEU A 61 10.33 16.01 -23.44
C LEU A 61 9.06 16.81 -23.14
N TYR A 62 9.07 18.12 -23.38
CA TYR A 62 7.93 19.02 -23.19
C TYR A 62 6.88 18.90 -24.31
N ASP A 63 7.31 18.81 -25.57
CA ASP A 63 6.45 18.66 -26.73
C ASP A 63 5.84 17.26 -26.79
N ARG A 64 6.57 16.21 -26.38
CA ARG A 64 6.00 14.86 -26.25
C ARG A 64 4.88 14.77 -25.20
N ARG A 65 4.76 15.78 -24.32
CA ARG A 65 3.62 15.96 -23.42
C ARG A 65 2.50 16.80 -24.05
N HIS A 66 2.82 17.94 -24.65
CA HIS A 66 1.81 18.90 -25.12
C HIS A 66 1.29 18.63 -26.54
N SER A 67 2.10 18.03 -27.41
CA SER A 67 1.79 17.74 -28.82
C SER A 67 1.10 16.38 -29.03
N THR A 68 0.12 16.05 -28.17
CA THR A 68 -0.90 15.02 -28.49
C THR A 68 -2.13 15.65 -29.19
N GLY A 69 -1.89 16.69 -29.99
CA GLY A 69 -2.91 17.54 -30.61
C GLY A 69 -2.48 18.19 -31.93
N ASN A 70 -2.31 17.37 -32.98
CA ASN A 70 -2.33 17.76 -34.40
C ASN A 70 -1.32 18.82 -34.90
N THR A 71 -0.33 18.42 -35.71
CA THR A 71 -0.26 18.80 -37.15
C THR A 71 0.91 18.14 -37.88
N ASN A 72 0.74 17.93 -39.20
CA ASN A 72 1.87 17.74 -40.10
C ASN A 72 2.51 19.09 -40.42
N SER A 73 3.83 19.23 -40.27
CA SER A 73 4.59 20.31 -40.91
C SER A 73 5.90 19.76 -41.49
N ARG A 74 5.99 19.71 -42.82
CA ARG A 74 7.25 19.44 -43.53
C ARG A 74 8.11 20.70 -43.46
N ARG A 75 9.35 20.60 -42.99
CA ARG A 75 10.35 21.65 -43.24
C ARG A 75 11.26 21.21 -44.39
N SER A 76 11.02 21.79 -45.57
CA SER A 76 11.81 21.53 -46.77
C SER A 76 13.27 21.97 -46.60
N GLN A 77 14.20 21.18 -47.11
CA GLN A 77 15.45 21.68 -47.67
C GLN A 77 15.54 21.20 -49.12
N VAL A 78 15.99 22.09 -50.00
CA VAL A 78 16.07 21.89 -51.45
C VAL A 78 17.53 21.71 -51.83
N ILE A 79 17.84 20.65 -52.60
CA ILE A 79 18.96 20.62 -53.55
C ILE A 79 18.60 19.67 -54.70
N THR A 80 18.51 20.26 -55.89
CA THR A 80 18.89 19.79 -57.24
C THR A 80 18.65 18.32 -57.66
N MET A 81 17.86 18.15 -58.73
CA MET A 81 17.79 16.93 -59.56
C MET A 81 18.92 16.88 -60.61
N PRO A 82 19.27 15.70 -61.16
CA PRO A 82 18.64 15.30 -62.43
C PRO A 82 18.06 13.87 -62.40
N ALA A 83 17.34 13.50 -63.46
CA ALA A 83 16.53 12.28 -63.53
C ALA A 83 17.21 11.14 -64.33
N THR A 84 16.81 9.88 -64.08
CA THR A 84 16.11 8.98 -65.03
C THR A 84 16.13 7.52 -64.57
N VAL A 85 15.19 6.71 -65.10
CA VAL A 85 15.04 5.23 -65.01
C VAL A 85 14.81 4.67 -63.59
N GLY A 86 13.79 3.82 -63.44
CA GLY A 86 13.46 3.14 -62.18
C GLY A 86 13.85 1.67 -62.17
N VAL A 87 13.92 1.10 -60.98
CA VAL A 87 13.94 -0.35 -60.70
C VAL A 87 12.98 -0.59 -59.53
N GLU A 88 12.20 -1.66 -59.58
CA GLU A 88 11.30 -2.03 -58.48
C GLU A 88 12.11 -2.55 -57.29
N ALA A 89 11.76 -2.09 -56.08
CA ALA A 89 12.29 -2.61 -54.83
C ALA A 89 11.12 -2.86 -53.87
N ASP A 90 10.84 -4.13 -53.60
CA ASP A 90 9.78 -4.53 -52.67
C ASP A 90 10.20 -4.18 -51.22
N TYR A 91 9.38 -3.36 -50.56
CA TYR A 91 9.57 -2.98 -49.17
C TYR A 91 8.43 -3.59 -48.33
N PRO A 92 8.75 -4.44 -47.34
CA PRO A 92 7.72 -5.09 -46.54
C PRO A 92 6.90 -4.06 -45.78
N LYS A 93 5.57 -4.11 -45.97
CA LYS A 93 4.61 -3.28 -45.26
C LYS A 93 4.69 -3.57 -43.76
N LYS A 94 5.51 -2.81 -43.02
CA LYS A 94 5.44 -2.75 -41.56
C LYS A 94 4.06 -2.26 -41.17
N SER A 95 3.20 -3.19 -40.76
CA SER A 95 1.96 -2.88 -40.06
C SER A 95 2.32 -2.05 -38.82
N CYS A 96 1.86 -0.80 -38.78
CA CYS A 96 1.95 -0.01 -37.58
C CYS A 96 1.00 -0.65 -36.56
N SER A 97 1.57 -1.41 -35.61
CA SER A 97 0.81 -1.98 -34.51
C SER A 97 0.14 -0.85 -33.71
N PRO A 98 -1.09 -1.05 -33.21
CA PRO A 98 -1.80 0.00 -32.50
C PRO A 98 -0.99 0.42 -31.27
N VAL A 99 -0.60 1.69 -31.25
CA VAL A 99 0.11 2.31 -30.13
C VAL A 99 -0.68 2.04 -28.86
N HIS A 100 -0.14 1.21 -27.97
CA HIS A 100 -0.76 0.92 -26.69
C HIS A 100 -0.89 2.22 -25.91
N LYS A 101 -2.12 2.70 -25.74
CA LYS A 101 -2.42 3.69 -24.72
C LYS A 101 -2.02 3.07 -23.37
N PRO A 102 -1.28 3.77 -22.50
CA PRO A 102 -0.95 3.24 -21.19
C PRO A 102 -2.26 3.00 -20.42
N GLU A 103 -2.56 1.73 -20.13
CA GLU A 103 -3.73 1.35 -19.36
C GLU A 103 -3.49 1.69 -17.88
N VAL A 104 -4.42 2.42 -17.27
CA VAL A 104 -4.31 2.85 -15.87
C VAL A 104 -4.54 1.65 -14.97
N HIS A 105 -3.51 1.22 -14.23
CA HIS A 105 -3.64 0.13 -13.26
C HIS A 105 -3.83 0.71 -11.87
N MET A 106 -4.84 0.27 -11.11
CA MET A 106 -5.02 0.65 -9.71
C MET A 106 -4.30 -0.32 -8.76
N ILE A 107 -3.76 0.19 -7.65
CA ILE A 107 -3.02 -0.59 -6.66
C ILE A 107 -3.89 -1.71 -6.06
N LYS A 108 -3.28 -2.86 -5.76
CA LYS A 108 -3.95 -3.92 -4.98
C LYS A 108 -4.16 -3.45 -3.54
N LEU A 109 -5.33 -3.72 -2.97
CA LEU A 109 -5.67 -3.42 -1.59
C LEU A 109 -5.90 -4.74 -0.83
N PRO A 110 -5.03 -5.14 0.13
CA PRO A 110 -5.18 -6.44 0.80
C PRO A 110 -6.53 -6.63 1.51
N PHE A 111 -7.05 -5.59 2.16
CA PHE A 111 -8.38 -5.59 2.78
C PHE A 111 -9.56 -5.55 1.78
N CYS A 112 -9.31 -5.43 0.48
CA CYS A 112 -10.32 -5.23 -0.56
C CYS A 112 -9.86 -5.90 -1.89
N GLN A 113 -9.92 -7.24 -1.91
CA GLN A 113 -9.48 -8.07 -3.02
C GLN A 113 -10.46 -7.97 -4.20
N THR A 114 -9.99 -7.54 -5.37
CA THR A 114 -10.78 -7.58 -6.61
C THR A 114 -11.13 -9.01 -7.01
N LEU A 115 -12.43 -9.28 -7.18
CA LEU A 115 -12.98 -10.53 -7.72
C LEU A 115 -13.29 -10.42 -9.22
N GLU A 116 -13.73 -9.23 -9.66
CA GLU A 116 -14.23 -8.99 -11.03
C GLU A 116 -14.17 -7.49 -11.35
N THR A 117 -13.79 -7.12 -12.58
CA THR A 117 -13.91 -5.74 -13.08
C THR A 117 -15.28 -5.57 -13.72
N ILE A 118 -16.12 -4.69 -13.18
CA ILE A 118 -17.46 -4.39 -13.72
C ILE A 118 -17.36 -3.22 -14.71
N VAL A 119 -16.57 -2.20 -14.37
CA VAL A 119 -16.22 -1.07 -15.25
C VAL A 119 -14.71 -0.87 -15.18
N ALA A 120 -14.03 -1.06 -16.30
CA ALA A 120 -12.59 -0.82 -16.42
C ALA A 120 -12.26 0.68 -16.23
N PRO A 121 -11.02 1.03 -15.83
CA PRO A 121 -10.61 2.42 -15.58
C PRO A 121 -10.93 3.39 -16.73
N LYS A 122 -11.98 4.19 -16.52
CA LYS A 122 -12.47 5.23 -17.43
C LYS A 122 -11.98 6.59 -16.93
N PRO A 123 -11.32 7.42 -17.75
CA PRO A 123 -11.05 8.81 -17.40
C PRO A 123 -12.36 9.59 -17.15
N LEU A 124 -12.40 10.38 -16.08
CA LEU A 124 -13.43 11.38 -15.83
C LEU A 124 -13.26 12.54 -16.82
N VAL A 125 -14.34 12.87 -17.54
CA VAL A 125 -14.30 13.92 -18.57
C VAL A 125 -14.38 15.30 -17.93
N ALA A 126 -13.24 15.99 -17.85
CA ALA A 126 -13.16 17.36 -17.34
C ALA A 126 -13.53 18.40 -18.41
N THR A 127 -14.37 19.36 -18.04
CA THR A 127 -14.85 20.46 -18.87
C THR A 127 -14.32 21.80 -18.35
N TYR A 128 -13.82 22.67 -19.23
CA TYR A 128 -13.20 23.96 -18.86
C TYR A 128 -14.20 25.13 -18.64
N THR A 129 -15.51 24.87 -18.72
CA THR A 129 -16.58 25.90 -18.62
C THR A 129 -16.98 26.26 -17.19
N SER A 130 -16.59 25.43 -16.21
CA SER A 130 -16.98 25.56 -14.80
C SER A 130 -15.95 24.85 -13.91
N THR A 131 -15.91 25.17 -12.61
CA THR A 131 -15.06 24.43 -11.66
C THR A 131 -15.67 23.07 -11.34
N GLN A 132 -16.94 23.07 -10.92
CA GLN A 132 -17.70 21.86 -10.60
C GLN A 132 -18.02 21.06 -11.88
N GLN A 133 -17.71 19.77 -11.84
CA GLN A 133 -17.89 18.80 -12.92
C GLN A 133 -18.94 17.76 -12.54
N ILE A 134 -19.46 17.07 -13.56
CA ILE A 134 -20.23 15.85 -13.41
C ILE A 134 -19.94 14.88 -14.58
N ASP A 135 -19.70 13.61 -14.27
CA ASP A 135 -19.61 12.52 -15.24
C ASP A 135 -20.51 11.36 -14.78
N LEU A 136 -21.00 10.56 -15.73
CA LEU A 136 -21.94 9.48 -15.52
C LEU A 136 -21.35 8.16 -15.98
N ILE A 137 -21.27 7.20 -15.05
CA ILE A 137 -21.04 5.78 -15.34
C ILE A 137 -22.40 5.08 -15.34
N THR A 138 -22.62 4.17 -16.29
CA THR A 138 -23.80 3.29 -16.30
C THR A 138 -23.35 1.85 -16.54
N PHE A 139 -23.85 0.91 -15.75
CA PHE A 139 -23.56 -0.52 -15.88
C PHE A 139 -24.70 -1.37 -15.31
N SER A 140 -24.90 -2.60 -15.82
CA SER A 140 -25.78 -3.60 -15.22
C SER A 140 -24.96 -4.67 -14.49
N LEU A 141 -25.56 -5.30 -13.48
CA LEU A 141 -24.95 -6.43 -12.76
C LEU A 141 -25.42 -7.75 -13.37
N THR A 142 -24.51 -8.71 -13.54
CA THR A 142 -24.89 -10.05 -13.99
C THR A 142 -25.55 -10.83 -12.85
N THR A 143 -26.42 -11.79 -13.19
CA THR A 143 -27.05 -12.69 -12.20
C THR A 143 -26.03 -13.40 -11.32
N LYS A 144 -24.83 -13.70 -11.84
CA LYS A 144 -23.70 -14.29 -11.11
C LYS A 144 -23.08 -13.31 -10.10
N GLN A 145 -22.83 -12.06 -10.50
CA GLN A 145 -22.33 -11.01 -9.60
C GLN A 145 -23.36 -10.72 -8.48
N TRP A 146 -24.64 -10.54 -8.85
CA TRP A 146 -25.71 -10.27 -7.90
C TRP A 146 -25.92 -11.42 -6.90
N SER A 147 -25.83 -12.68 -7.36
CA SER A 147 -25.92 -13.85 -6.48
C SER A 147 -24.74 -13.92 -5.50
N ARG A 148 -23.52 -13.56 -5.91
CA ARG A 148 -22.36 -13.44 -4.99
C ARG A 148 -22.60 -12.40 -3.89
N ILE A 149 -23.15 -11.23 -4.25
CA ILE A 149 -23.49 -10.16 -3.30
C ILE A 149 -24.63 -10.57 -2.35
N LYS A 150 -25.61 -11.33 -2.83
CA LYS A 150 -26.74 -11.80 -2.00
C LYS A 150 -26.41 -12.97 -1.09
N ASN A 151 -25.67 -13.96 -1.59
CA ASN A 151 -25.48 -15.25 -0.91
C ASN A 151 -24.32 -15.24 0.11
N CYS A 152 -23.48 -14.21 0.11
CA CYS A 152 -22.44 -14.08 1.13
C CYS A 152 -23.04 -13.53 2.44
N PRO A 153 -22.93 -14.25 3.59
CA PRO A 153 -23.47 -13.80 4.86
C PRO A 153 -22.74 -12.54 5.35
N SER A 154 -23.47 -11.62 5.98
CA SER A 154 -22.89 -10.42 6.57
C SER A 154 -22.13 -10.75 7.87
N LYS A 155 -20.91 -10.22 8.03
CA LYS A 155 -20.21 -10.15 9.31
C LYS A 155 -20.46 -8.76 9.89
N ASP A 156 -20.88 -8.68 11.15
CA ASP A 156 -21.09 -7.42 11.89
C ASP A 156 -21.95 -6.38 11.14
N GLY A 157 -22.95 -6.87 10.39
CA GLY A 157 -23.83 -6.07 9.53
C GLY A 157 -23.25 -5.69 8.16
N VAL A 158 -21.93 -5.79 7.97
CA VAL A 158 -21.24 -5.51 6.71
C VAL A 158 -21.27 -6.73 5.80
N LYS A 159 -21.54 -6.53 4.51
CA LYS A 159 -21.40 -7.60 3.50
C LYS A 159 -19.93 -7.76 3.10
N PRO A 160 -19.36 -8.97 3.12
CA PRO A 160 -17.97 -9.19 2.71
C PRO A 160 -17.79 -9.19 1.19
N VAL A 161 -18.86 -9.31 0.39
CA VAL A 161 -18.81 -9.13 -1.07
C VAL A 161 -19.55 -7.85 -1.45
N GLN A 162 -18.86 -6.93 -2.11
CA GLN A 162 -19.31 -5.57 -2.38
C GLN A 162 -19.07 -5.16 -3.84
N VAL A 163 -19.81 -4.16 -4.31
CA VAL A 163 -19.55 -3.39 -5.53
C VAL A 163 -18.97 -2.05 -5.11
N VAL A 164 -17.69 -1.79 -5.42
CA VAL A 164 -17.01 -0.55 -5.01
C VAL A 164 -16.59 0.30 -6.20
N LEU A 165 -16.72 1.62 -6.05
CA LEU A 165 -16.08 2.61 -6.91
C LEU A 165 -14.70 2.93 -6.35
N ARG A 166 -13.68 2.89 -7.21
CA ARG A 166 -12.33 3.39 -6.92
C ARG A 166 -11.98 4.53 -7.86
N ILE A 167 -11.19 5.48 -7.37
CA ILE A 167 -10.78 6.68 -8.10
C ILE A 167 -9.27 6.85 -7.89
N CYS A 168 -8.53 7.08 -8.97
CA CYS A 168 -7.10 7.37 -8.95
C CYS A 168 -6.76 8.47 -9.97
N TYR A 169 -5.49 8.83 -10.12
CA TYR A 169 -5.06 9.69 -11.22
C TYR A 169 -5.09 8.95 -12.57
N THR A 170 -5.42 9.65 -13.66
CA THR A 170 -5.30 9.12 -15.03
C THR A 170 -3.87 9.17 -15.56
N GLU A 171 -3.05 10.07 -15.00
CA GLU A 171 -1.91 10.64 -15.74
C GLU A 171 -0.60 9.84 -15.63
N SER A 172 -0.49 8.94 -14.67
CA SER A 172 0.78 8.34 -14.26
C SER A 172 1.02 6.97 -14.91
N ILE A 173 2.28 6.71 -15.27
CA ILE A 173 2.69 5.45 -15.90
C ILE A 173 2.97 4.41 -14.81
N GLY A 174 2.09 3.42 -14.65
CA GLY A 174 2.28 2.32 -13.72
C GLY A 174 1.04 1.99 -12.90
N VAL A 175 1.23 1.83 -11.60
CA VAL A 175 0.21 1.37 -10.64
C VAL A 175 -0.12 2.48 -9.65
N GLU A 176 -1.36 2.98 -9.73
CA GLU A 176 -1.80 4.16 -9.01
C GLU A 176 -2.48 3.87 -7.68
N ASN A 177 -2.22 4.74 -6.71
CA ASN A 177 -2.94 4.74 -5.43
C ASN A 177 -4.34 5.34 -5.59
N ASP A 178 -5.26 4.93 -4.72
CA ASP A 178 -6.58 5.57 -4.65
C ASP A 178 -6.39 7.03 -4.19
N GLN A 179 -6.91 7.95 -5.01
CA GLN A 179 -6.89 9.37 -4.77
C GLN A 179 -8.16 9.99 -5.33
N TYR A 180 -8.98 10.55 -4.44
CA TYR A 180 -10.15 11.31 -4.81
C TYR A 180 -9.77 12.71 -5.34
N PRO A 181 -10.58 13.29 -6.25
CA PRO A 181 -10.48 14.71 -6.60
C PRO A 181 -10.99 15.64 -5.48
N PRO A 182 -10.69 16.96 -5.55
CA PRO A 182 -11.27 17.97 -4.67
C PRO A 182 -12.81 17.94 -4.70
N ASN A 183 -13.43 18.09 -3.53
CA ASN A 183 -14.88 18.15 -3.34
C ASN A 183 -15.67 17.05 -4.08
N VAL A 184 -15.19 15.79 -3.99
CA VAL A 184 -15.85 14.63 -4.58
C VAL A 184 -17.21 14.34 -3.93
N GLY A 185 -18.21 14.00 -4.75
CA GLY A 185 -19.51 13.50 -4.33
C GLY A 185 -20.03 12.44 -5.31
N VAL A 186 -20.78 11.46 -4.81
CA VAL A 186 -21.24 10.30 -5.60
C VAL A 186 -22.75 10.12 -5.41
N LEU A 187 -23.51 10.11 -6.51
CA LEU A 187 -24.93 9.77 -6.51
C LEU A 187 -25.14 8.43 -7.22
N VAL A 188 -25.78 7.48 -6.55
CA VAL A 188 -26.07 6.14 -7.09
C VAL A 188 -27.58 5.97 -7.24
N ASN A 189 -28.05 5.76 -8.48
CA ASN A 189 -29.46 5.59 -8.81
C ASN A 189 -30.38 6.75 -8.34
N GLY A 190 -29.82 7.94 -8.09
CA GLY A 190 -30.50 9.12 -7.54
C GLY A 190 -30.31 9.33 -6.03
N TYR A 191 -29.74 8.36 -5.31
CA TYR A 191 -29.48 8.44 -3.87
C TYR A 191 -28.06 8.92 -3.59
N ASN A 192 -27.88 9.68 -2.51
CA ASN A 192 -26.57 10.14 -2.08
C ASN A 192 -25.75 9.00 -1.46
N CYS A 193 -24.58 8.70 -2.04
CA CYS A 193 -23.65 7.68 -1.55
C CYS A 193 -22.57 8.34 -0.68
N PRO A 194 -22.50 8.06 0.63
CA PRO A 194 -21.53 8.71 1.51
C PRO A 194 -20.08 8.43 1.11
N VAL A 195 -19.27 9.47 0.91
CA VAL A 195 -17.83 9.38 0.66
C VAL A 195 -17.07 9.81 1.90
N GLN A 196 -16.18 8.96 2.41
CA GLN A 196 -15.36 9.27 3.59
C GLN A 196 -14.16 10.15 3.20
N VAL A 197 -14.36 11.46 3.20
CA VAL A 197 -13.32 12.46 2.90
C VAL A 197 -12.76 13.08 4.19
N HIS A 198 -11.44 13.31 4.21
CA HIS A 198 -10.75 14.09 5.23
C HIS A 198 -9.83 15.09 4.52
N TYR A 199 -9.70 16.30 5.04
CA TYR A 199 -8.89 17.37 4.44
C TYR A 199 -7.95 17.97 5.48
N SER A 200 -6.68 18.16 5.12
CA SER A 200 -5.66 18.72 6.04
C SER A 200 -5.83 20.22 6.31
N SER A 201 -6.65 20.93 5.53
CA SER A 201 -7.00 22.34 5.74
C SER A 201 -8.23 22.73 4.89
N ASN A 202 -8.84 23.88 5.18
CA ASN A 202 -10.01 24.40 4.45
C ASN A 202 -9.62 25.16 3.14
N LYS A 203 -8.45 24.90 2.56
CA LYS A 203 -7.98 25.56 1.34
C LYS A 203 -8.74 25.02 0.12
N LYS A 204 -9.30 25.91 -0.72
CA LYS A 204 -9.94 25.51 -1.99
C LYS A 204 -8.97 24.75 -2.90
N GLY A 205 -9.49 23.75 -3.61
CA GLY A 205 -8.71 22.89 -4.49
C GLY A 205 -7.77 21.90 -3.78
N LEU A 206 -7.86 21.77 -2.44
CA LEU A 206 -7.14 20.72 -1.73
C LEU A 206 -7.78 19.35 -2.01
N GLU A 207 -6.92 18.36 -2.22
CA GLU A 207 -7.32 16.96 -2.37
C GLU A 207 -7.54 16.30 -0.99
N PRO A 208 -8.43 15.30 -0.88
CA PRO A 208 -8.57 14.53 0.35
C PRO A 208 -7.25 13.87 0.77
N SER A 209 -6.94 13.99 2.06
CA SER A 209 -5.75 13.38 2.66
C SER A 209 -5.86 11.85 2.67
N GLN A 210 -4.76 11.17 2.35
CA GLN A 210 -4.74 9.71 2.29
C GLN A 210 -4.86 9.05 3.69
N PRO A 211 -5.51 7.88 3.80
CA PRO A 211 -6.01 7.03 2.71
C PRO A 211 -7.37 7.46 2.14
N CYS A 212 -7.46 7.58 0.81
CA CYS A 212 -8.75 7.46 0.14
C CYS A 212 -9.14 5.97 0.10
N ARG A 213 -10.39 5.64 0.43
CA ARG A 213 -10.86 4.23 0.49
C ARG A 213 -11.74 3.89 -0.73
N PRO A 214 -11.94 2.60 -1.07
CA PRO A 214 -12.99 2.21 -2.00
C PRO A 214 -14.36 2.66 -1.48
N ILE A 215 -15.20 3.20 -2.37
CA ILE A 215 -16.53 3.74 -2.03
C ILE A 215 -17.56 2.63 -2.27
N ASP A 216 -18.24 2.15 -1.22
CA ASP A 216 -19.22 1.07 -1.33
C ASP A 216 -20.53 1.54 -1.98
N LEU A 217 -20.80 1.05 -3.18
CA LEU A 217 -22.03 1.31 -3.92
C LEU A 217 -23.13 0.30 -3.58
N THR A 218 -22.78 -0.83 -2.95
CA THR A 218 -23.65 -2.00 -2.74
C THR A 218 -25.03 -1.68 -2.14
N PRO A 219 -25.18 -0.77 -1.14
CA PRO A 219 -26.48 -0.44 -0.57
C PRO A 219 -27.47 0.16 -1.57
N PHE A 220 -26.99 0.71 -2.69
CA PHE A 220 -27.78 1.44 -3.68
C PHE A 220 -27.89 0.70 -5.04
N MET A 221 -27.36 -0.53 -5.13
CA MET A 221 -27.37 -1.33 -6.36
C MET A 221 -28.73 -1.96 -6.67
N LYS A 222 -29.10 -1.94 -7.95
CA LYS A 222 -30.22 -2.66 -8.55
C LYS A 222 -29.73 -3.96 -9.21
N ALA A 223 -30.57 -4.99 -9.15
CA ALA A 223 -30.23 -6.37 -9.51
C ALA A 223 -30.06 -6.63 -11.01
N PHE A 224 -31.06 -6.21 -11.80
CA PHE A 224 -31.28 -6.67 -13.18
C PHE A 224 -31.62 -5.51 -14.13
N THR A 225 -31.20 -4.30 -13.75
CA THR A 225 -31.41 -3.05 -14.49
C THR A 225 -30.12 -2.23 -14.42
N ASP A 226 -29.97 -1.27 -15.33
CA ASP A 226 -28.84 -0.36 -15.28
C ASP A 226 -28.76 0.43 -13.97
N ASN A 227 -27.57 0.39 -13.38
CA ASN A 227 -27.13 1.22 -12.28
C ASN A 227 -26.46 2.46 -12.83
N ARG A 228 -26.95 3.63 -12.42
CA ARG A 228 -26.44 4.93 -12.84
C ARG A 228 -25.66 5.56 -11.69
N VAL A 229 -24.36 5.77 -11.87
CA VAL A 229 -23.46 6.37 -10.88
C VAL A 229 -22.96 7.70 -11.44
N ALA A 230 -23.43 8.81 -10.86
CA ALA A 230 -22.93 10.13 -11.19
C ALA A 230 -21.84 10.52 -10.19
N ILE A 231 -20.69 10.94 -10.71
CA ILE A 231 -19.55 11.44 -9.91
C ILE A 231 -19.46 12.94 -10.15
N THR A 232 -19.48 13.70 -9.07
CA THR A 232 -19.26 15.15 -9.05
C THR A 232 -17.93 15.45 -8.37
N TRP A 233 -17.20 16.46 -8.86
CA TRP A 233 -15.95 16.93 -8.28
C TRP A 233 -15.63 18.35 -8.73
N GLU A 234 -14.64 19.02 -8.14
CA GLU A 234 -14.11 20.26 -8.69
C GLU A 234 -12.80 20.04 -9.46
N ASN A 235 -12.73 20.55 -10.69
CA ASN A 235 -11.56 20.48 -11.55
C ASN A 235 -10.55 21.60 -11.21
N PHE A 236 -9.37 21.21 -10.74
CA PHE A 236 -8.22 22.08 -10.51
C PHE A 236 -7.00 21.70 -11.38
N GLY A 237 -7.23 21.22 -12.61
CA GLY A 237 -6.19 20.96 -13.60
C GLY A 237 -5.48 19.60 -13.47
N LYS A 238 -6.12 18.62 -12.83
CA LYS A 238 -5.63 17.23 -12.69
C LYS A 238 -6.68 16.25 -13.20
N PHE A 239 -6.22 15.19 -13.86
CA PHE A 239 -7.07 14.17 -14.47
C PHE A 239 -7.18 12.92 -13.60
N TYR A 240 -8.41 12.40 -13.48
CA TYR A 240 -8.77 11.30 -12.60
C TYR A 240 -9.46 10.18 -13.38
N SER A 241 -9.20 8.93 -13.01
CA SER A 241 -9.82 7.74 -13.60
C SER A 241 -10.66 7.01 -12.56
N VAL A 242 -11.83 6.55 -12.99
CA VAL A 242 -12.82 5.84 -12.18
C VAL A 242 -12.99 4.41 -12.67
N ALA A 243 -13.08 3.47 -11.73
CA ALA A 243 -13.31 2.05 -12.03
C ALA A 243 -14.29 1.45 -11.02
N VAL A 244 -15.07 0.46 -11.45
CA VAL A 244 -16.04 -0.24 -10.60
C VAL A 244 -15.68 -1.71 -10.54
N TYR A 245 -15.53 -2.24 -9.34
CA TYR A 245 -15.09 -3.61 -9.09
C TYR A 245 -16.10 -4.36 -8.22
N LEU A 246 -16.30 -5.65 -8.52
CA LEU A 246 -16.77 -6.61 -7.53
C LEU A 246 -15.57 -6.99 -6.66
N VAL A 247 -15.68 -6.83 -5.35
CA VAL A 247 -14.58 -7.08 -4.40
C VAL A 247 -15.02 -8.00 -3.27
N LYS A 248 -14.04 -8.65 -2.64
CA LYS A 248 -14.16 -9.26 -1.32
C LYS A 248 -13.40 -8.41 -0.30
N VAL A 249 -14.12 -7.93 0.71
CA VAL A 249 -13.58 -7.20 1.85
C VAL A 249 -13.12 -8.21 2.91
N TYR A 250 -11.98 -7.91 3.54
CA TYR A 250 -11.39 -8.70 4.62
C TYR A 250 -11.14 -7.80 5.83
N SER A 251 -11.32 -8.35 7.05
CA SER A 251 -10.83 -7.72 8.27
C SER A 251 -9.35 -8.04 8.52
N SER A 252 -8.72 -7.35 9.47
CA SER A 252 -7.39 -7.73 10.00
C SER A 252 -7.34 -9.19 10.50
N ALA A 253 -8.43 -9.70 11.08
CA ALA A 253 -8.53 -11.09 11.51
C ALA A 253 -8.64 -12.08 10.33
N ASP A 254 -9.38 -11.75 9.27
CA ASP A 254 -9.44 -12.59 8.06
C ASP A 254 -8.10 -12.64 7.33
N LEU A 255 -7.33 -11.54 7.31
CA LEU A 255 -5.99 -11.51 6.73
C LEU A 255 -4.96 -12.24 7.62
N LEU A 256 -5.10 -12.18 8.94
CA LEU A 256 -4.25 -12.93 9.87
C LEU A 256 -4.43 -14.44 9.67
N ALA A 257 -5.67 -14.92 9.60
CA ALA A 257 -5.96 -16.33 9.36
C ALA A 257 -5.37 -16.84 8.03
N GLN A 258 -5.44 -16.04 6.95
CA GLN A 258 -4.80 -16.36 5.67
C GLN A 258 -3.27 -16.45 5.79
N LEU A 259 -2.65 -15.58 6.59
CA LEU A 259 -1.20 -15.59 6.84
C LEU A 259 -0.76 -16.77 7.72
N GLN A 260 -1.58 -17.16 8.71
CA GLN A 260 -1.36 -18.35 9.55
C GLN A 260 -1.53 -19.66 8.77
N GLU A 261 -2.44 -19.71 7.78
CA GLU A 261 -2.66 -20.88 6.93
C GLU A 261 -1.61 -21.01 5.81
N ASN A 262 -1.24 -19.90 5.14
CA ASN A 262 -0.48 -19.94 3.88
C ASN A 262 0.88 -19.20 3.93
N GLY A 263 1.16 -18.44 5.00
CA GLY A 263 2.30 -17.53 5.10
C GLY A 263 3.38 -17.93 6.11
N VAL A 264 3.33 -19.13 6.68
CA VAL A 264 4.32 -19.60 7.66
C VAL A 264 5.60 -20.06 6.95
N GLU A 265 6.74 -19.47 7.28
CA GLU A 265 8.06 -19.92 6.82
C GLU A 265 8.56 -21.10 7.64
N SER A 266 9.12 -22.12 6.99
CA SER A 266 9.59 -23.34 7.66
C SER A 266 10.72 -23.05 8.65
N VAL A 267 10.73 -23.80 9.76
CA VAL A 267 11.77 -23.72 10.81
C VAL A 267 13.17 -23.88 10.20
N GLU A 268 13.29 -24.74 9.19
CA GLU A 268 14.52 -25.07 8.47
C GLU A 268 15.02 -23.87 7.65
N SER A 269 14.13 -23.17 6.94
CA SER A 269 14.51 -21.96 6.18
C SER A 269 14.84 -20.79 7.10
N CYS A 270 14.10 -20.60 8.19
CA CYS A 270 14.43 -19.58 9.20
C CYS A 270 15.79 -19.87 9.86
N LYS A 271 16.08 -21.15 10.19
CA LYS A 271 17.41 -21.59 10.69
C LYS A 271 18.51 -21.33 9.67
N GLN A 272 18.28 -21.64 8.39
CA GLN A 272 19.27 -21.39 7.34
C GLN A 272 19.63 -19.89 7.28
N LYS A 273 18.64 -18.99 7.29
CA LYS A 273 18.86 -17.53 7.30
C LYS A 273 19.59 -17.04 8.56
N VAL A 274 19.39 -17.69 9.70
CA VAL A 274 20.18 -17.45 10.93
C VAL A 274 21.63 -17.90 10.75
N CYS A 275 21.86 -19.11 10.24
CA CYS A 275 23.20 -19.65 10.02
C CYS A 275 23.98 -18.83 8.98
N GLU A 276 23.37 -18.45 7.85
CA GLU A 276 23.97 -17.59 6.82
C GLU A 276 24.41 -16.22 7.38
N LYS A 277 23.69 -15.69 8.37
CA LYS A 277 24.05 -14.44 9.07
C LYS A 277 25.15 -14.59 10.12
N LEU A 278 25.40 -15.82 10.56
CA LEU A 278 26.41 -16.19 11.56
C LEU A 278 27.61 -16.92 10.94
N GLN A 279 27.67 -17.04 9.61
CA GLN A 279 28.83 -17.58 8.89
C GLN A 279 29.98 -16.57 8.93
N CYS A 280 31.09 -16.97 9.55
CA CYS A 280 32.35 -16.25 9.45
C CYS A 280 32.94 -16.45 8.05
N ASN A 281 32.97 -15.39 7.21
CA ASN A 281 33.87 -15.36 6.07
C ASN A 281 35.31 -15.17 6.62
N PRO A 282 36.28 -16.07 6.36
CA PRO A 282 37.67 -15.88 6.81
C PRO A 282 38.36 -14.64 6.22
N GLU A 283 37.80 -14.01 5.18
CA GLU A 283 38.29 -12.72 4.64
C GLU A 283 37.75 -11.49 5.41
N ASN A 284 36.76 -11.67 6.29
CA ASN A 284 36.22 -10.57 7.11
C ASN A 284 36.90 -10.54 8.49
N GLU A 285 37.63 -9.46 8.78
CA GLU A 285 38.23 -9.21 10.11
C GLU A 285 37.18 -9.10 11.24
N ILE A 286 35.93 -8.80 10.90
CA ILE A 286 34.80 -8.67 11.84
C ILE A 286 33.78 -9.78 11.58
N ALA A 287 33.62 -10.67 12.56
CA ALA A 287 32.64 -11.76 12.55
C ALA A 287 31.45 -11.46 13.48
N THR A 288 30.25 -11.87 13.08
CA THR A 288 29.04 -11.77 13.92
C THR A 288 29.06 -12.90 14.96
N THR A 289 29.54 -12.60 16.17
CA THR A 289 29.74 -13.60 17.24
C THR A 289 28.45 -14.17 17.83
N GLY A 290 27.33 -13.45 17.70
CA GLY A 290 26.00 -13.89 18.11
C GLY A 290 24.93 -12.96 17.54
N LEU A 291 23.70 -13.46 17.36
CA LEU A 291 22.60 -12.69 16.78
C LEU A 291 21.41 -12.65 17.75
N GLN A 292 21.29 -11.54 18.48
CA GLN A 292 20.23 -11.33 19.45
C GLN A 292 18.95 -10.78 18.81
N VAL A 293 17.79 -11.25 19.28
CA VAL A 293 16.46 -10.73 18.93
C VAL A 293 15.54 -10.73 20.16
N SER A 294 14.62 -9.78 20.19
CA SER A 294 13.58 -9.70 21.22
C SER A 294 12.35 -10.54 20.86
N LEU A 295 11.81 -11.21 21.87
CA LEU A 295 10.50 -11.87 21.87
C LEU A 295 9.35 -10.85 22.06
N ILE A 296 9.68 -9.61 22.41
CA ILE A 296 8.74 -8.50 22.55
C ILE A 296 8.54 -7.80 21.21
N CYS A 297 7.28 -7.49 20.88
CA CYS A 297 6.93 -6.80 19.66
C CYS A 297 7.42 -5.33 19.69
N PRO A 298 8.18 -4.86 18.69
CA PRO A 298 8.62 -3.46 18.63
C PRO A 298 7.46 -2.47 18.43
N LEU A 299 6.30 -2.92 17.91
CA LEU A 299 5.07 -2.13 17.82
C LEU A 299 4.23 -2.22 19.10
N ALA A 300 3.73 -3.42 19.42
CA ALA A 300 2.74 -3.63 20.49
C ALA A 300 3.32 -3.59 21.91
N LYS A 301 4.65 -3.61 22.07
CA LYS A 301 5.40 -3.63 23.35
C LYS A 301 5.11 -4.81 24.29
N MET A 302 4.26 -5.74 23.88
CA MET A 302 3.98 -7.03 24.51
C MET A 302 4.71 -8.18 23.80
N ARG A 303 4.75 -9.36 24.43
CA ARG A 303 5.30 -10.59 23.81
C ARG A 303 4.54 -10.91 22.51
N MET A 304 5.25 -11.24 21.44
CA MET A 304 4.63 -11.59 20.15
C MET A 304 3.81 -12.88 20.26
N SER A 305 2.67 -12.94 19.57
CA SER A 305 1.92 -14.17 19.34
C SER A 305 2.21 -14.73 17.96
N ASP A 306 2.15 -13.87 16.93
CA ASP A 306 2.42 -14.21 15.53
C ASP A 306 3.69 -13.48 15.06
N PRO A 307 4.90 -14.02 15.25
CA PRO A 307 6.15 -13.33 14.91
C PRO A 307 6.31 -13.25 13.38
N CYS A 308 6.12 -12.05 12.84
CA CYS A 308 6.10 -11.78 11.41
C CYS A 308 7.21 -10.82 10.98
N ARG A 309 7.67 -10.99 9.74
CA ARG A 309 8.52 -10.06 8.99
C ARG A 309 8.23 -10.19 7.50
N ALA A 310 8.60 -9.19 6.70
CA ALA A 310 8.54 -9.36 5.24
C ALA A 310 9.74 -10.16 4.73
N GLN A 311 9.56 -10.92 3.65
CA GLN A 311 10.62 -11.63 2.92
C GLN A 311 11.79 -10.70 2.53
N THR A 312 11.47 -9.43 2.26
CA THR A 312 12.40 -8.36 1.88
C THR A 312 13.16 -7.73 3.06
N CYS A 313 12.89 -8.14 4.30
CA CYS A 313 13.53 -7.62 5.49
C CYS A 313 14.90 -8.30 5.73
N ALA A 314 15.97 -7.51 5.78
CA ALA A 314 17.33 -7.98 6.04
C ALA A 314 17.65 -8.22 7.54
N HIS A 315 16.67 -8.03 8.44
CA HIS A 315 16.79 -8.25 9.89
C HIS A 315 16.04 -9.52 10.32
N MET A 316 16.48 -10.15 11.41
CA MET A 316 15.79 -11.30 12.01
C MET A 316 14.78 -10.91 13.10
N GLN A 317 14.84 -9.67 13.60
CA GLN A 317 13.81 -9.16 14.52
C GLN A 317 12.44 -9.17 13.83
N CYS A 318 11.46 -9.83 14.45
CA CYS A 318 10.08 -9.86 13.99
C CYS A 318 9.22 -8.81 14.71
N PHE A 319 7.99 -8.65 14.22
CA PHE A 319 6.92 -7.87 14.81
C PHE A 319 5.62 -8.68 14.79
N ASP A 320 4.63 -8.34 15.61
CA ASP A 320 3.42 -9.14 15.72
C ASP A 320 2.48 -8.92 14.51
N ALA A 321 2.07 -10.01 13.87
CA ALA A 321 1.25 -9.96 12.66
C ALA A 321 -0.14 -9.38 12.92
N ALA A 322 -0.79 -9.78 14.02
CA ALA A 322 -2.15 -9.36 14.35
C ALA A 322 -2.20 -7.84 14.57
N PHE A 323 -1.28 -7.31 15.37
CA PHE A 323 -1.17 -5.87 15.61
C PHE A 323 -0.79 -5.09 14.32
N TYR A 324 0.12 -5.63 13.52
CA TYR A 324 0.52 -5.02 12.24
C TYR A 324 -0.63 -4.89 11.25
N LEU A 325 -1.49 -5.92 11.15
CA LEU A 325 -2.66 -5.90 10.29
C LEU A 325 -3.73 -4.92 10.82
N GLN A 326 -4.00 -4.88 12.13
CA GLN A 326 -4.92 -3.90 12.73
C GLN A 326 -4.48 -2.45 12.48
N MET A 327 -3.16 -2.16 12.54
CA MET A 327 -2.65 -0.83 12.19
C MET A 327 -2.92 -0.48 10.72
N ASN A 328 -2.65 -1.41 9.80
CA ASN A 328 -2.83 -1.17 8.35
C ASN A 328 -4.30 -1.12 7.92
N GLU A 329 -5.21 -1.77 8.63
CA GLU A 329 -6.67 -1.68 8.42
C GLU A 329 -7.18 -0.26 8.70
N ARG A 330 -6.66 0.36 9.76
CA ARG A 330 -6.98 1.75 10.17
C ARG A 330 -6.27 2.78 9.28
N LYS A 331 -4.98 2.62 9.04
CA LYS A 331 -4.15 3.50 8.19
C LYS A 331 -3.10 2.67 7.43
N PRO A 332 -3.36 2.24 6.19
CA PRO A 332 -2.45 1.40 5.43
C PRO A 332 -1.17 2.17 5.09
N SER A 333 -0.06 1.78 5.72
CA SER A 333 1.28 2.32 5.46
C SER A 333 2.23 1.27 4.88
N TRP A 334 1.92 -0.03 5.08
CA TRP A 334 2.66 -1.21 4.63
C TRP A 334 4.19 -1.05 4.75
N THR A 335 4.61 -0.47 5.87
CA THR A 335 5.99 -0.12 6.18
C THR A 335 6.47 -0.96 7.35
N CYS A 336 7.63 -1.59 7.25
CA CYS A 336 8.19 -2.42 8.32
C CYS A 336 8.53 -1.57 9.55
N PRO A 337 8.09 -1.95 10.77
CA PRO A 337 8.38 -1.18 11.98
C PRO A 337 9.84 -1.24 12.44
N VAL A 338 10.62 -2.22 11.96
CA VAL A 338 12.03 -2.42 12.37
C VAL A 338 13.01 -1.72 11.43
N CYS A 339 12.76 -1.67 10.13
CA CYS A 339 13.69 -1.10 9.15
C CYS A 339 13.08 -0.08 8.17
N HIS A 340 11.80 0.25 8.33
CA HIS A 340 11.06 1.25 7.55
C HIS A 340 11.05 1.05 6.02
N LYS A 341 11.39 -0.16 5.56
CA LYS A 341 11.24 -0.61 4.16
C LYS A 341 9.80 -1.11 3.91
N PRO A 342 9.34 -1.16 2.63
CA PRO A 342 8.04 -1.73 2.29
C PRO A 342 7.89 -3.19 2.75
N ALA A 343 6.78 -3.47 3.42
CA ALA A 343 6.32 -4.76 3.93
C ALA A 343 4.84 -4.92 3.55
N LEU A 344 4.61 -5.21 2.27
CA LEU A 344 3.27 -5.44 1.71
C LEU A 344 2.72 -6.78 2.21
N PHE A 345 1.39 -6.93 2.28
CA PHE A 345 0.76 -8.19 2.69
C PHE A 345 1.29 -9.40 1.91
N ASP A 346 1.33 -9.31 0.58
CA ASP A 346 1.84 -10.34 -0.35
C ASP A 346 3.33 -10.75 -0.09
N THR A 347 4.09 -10.00 0.73
CA THR A 347 5.48 -10.34 1.11
C THR A 347 5.68 -10.64 2.59
N LEU A 348 4.64 -10.61 3.42
CA LEU A 348 4.71 -11.01 4.82
C LEU A 348 4.90 -12.53 4.96
N GLN A 349 5.64 -12.94 6.01
CA GLN A 349 5.71 -14.32 6.48
C GLN A 349 5.69 -14.35 8.00
N ILE A 350 5.15 -15.42 8.58
CA ILE A 350 5.33 -15.77 9.99
C ILE A 350 6.59 -16.63 10.11
N ASP A 351 7.51 -16.27 11.01
CA ASP A 351 8.79 -16.94 11.21
C ASP A 351 8.60 -18.20 12.06
N GLY A 352 8.59 -19.38 11.44
CA GLY A 352 8.29 -20.65 12.12
C GLY A 352 9.29 -21.02 13.19
N LEU A 353 10.56 -20.63 13.03
CA LEU A 353 11.59 -20.82 14.07
C LEU A 353 11.26 -19.99 15.30
N LEU A 354 11.04 -18.68 15.15
CA LEU A 354 10.74 -17.80 16.27
C LEU A 354 9.37 -18.14 16.91
N SER A 355 8.41 -18.61 16.11
CA SER A 355 7.11 -19.11 16.60
C SER A 355 7.30 -20.30 17.55
N GLY A 356 8.09 -21.29 17.14
CA GLY A 356 8.42 -22.42 18.00
C GLY A 356 9.26 -22.04 19.24
N ILE A 357 10.03 -20.95 19.17
CA ILE A 357 10.78 -20.43 20.32
C ILE A 357 9.83 -19.75 21.31
N LEU A 358 8.90 -18.90 20.86
CA LEU A 358 7.91 -18.23 21.71
C LEU A 358 7.06 -19.22 22.52
N GLN A 359 6.76 -20.39 21.94
CA GLN A 359 6.03 -21.51 22.58
C GLN A 359 6.84 -22.29 23.62
N ARG A 360 8.19 -22.22 23.61
CA ARG A 360 9.08 -23.00 24.48
C ARG A 360 9.89 -22.15 25.47
N ALA A 361 10.07 -20.87 25.19
CA ALA A 361 10.75 -19.95 26.08
C ALA A 361 9.83 -19.56 27.24
N ASP A 362 10.37 -19.63 28.46
CA ASP A 362 9.76 -19.09 29.69
C ASP A 362 9.21 -17.66 29.50
N GLU A 363 8.07 -17.34 30.13
CA GLU A 363 7.34 -16.08 29.87
C GLU A 363 8.17 -14.84 30.22
N ALA A 364 9.03 -14.92 31.24
CA ALA A 364 9.91 -13.84 31.65
C ALA A 364 11.14 -13.66 30.73
N VAL A 365 11.41 -14.59 29.80
CA VAL A 365 12.44 -14.40 28.76
C VAL A 365 11.92 -13.39 27.73
N LYS A 366 12.55 -12.22 27.70
CA LYS A 366 12.23 -11.13 26.76
C LYS A 366 13.10 -11.15 25.50
N GLU A 367 14.29 -11.74 25.57
CA GLU A 367 15.31 -11.73 24.51
C GLU A 367 16.01 -13.08 24.41
N ILE A 368 16.41 -13.43 23.18
CA ILE A 368 17.16 -14.63 22.86
C ILE A 368 18.38 -14.29 22.01
N GLU A 369 19.36 -15.19 22.02
CA GLU A 369 20.52 -15.14 21.15
C GLU A 369 20.56 -16.41 20.29
N TYR A 370 20.60 -16.23 18.98
CA TYR A 370 20.86 -17.30 18.03
C TYR A 370 22.34 -17.64 17.96
N LEU A 371 22.63 -18.94 17.87
CA LEU A 371 23.96 -19.52 17.79
C LEU A 371 24.22 -20.07 16.38
N SER A 372 25.50 -20.17 15.99
CA SER A 372 25.93 -20.51 14.61
C SER A 372 25.49 -21.91 14.12
N ASN A 373 25.07 -22.79 15.02
CA ASN A 373 24.49 -24.10 14.72
C ASN A 373 22.94 -24.08 14.54
N GLY A 374 22.32 -22.90 14.50
CA GLY A 374 20.86 -22.75 14.39
C GLY A 374 20.07 -23.06 15.66
N SER A 375 20.74 -23.23 16.80
CA SER A 375 20.12 -23.25 18.13
C SER A 375 20.06 -21.84 18.74
N TRP A 376 19.48 -21.73 19.93
CA TRP A 376 19.27 -20.44 20.61
C TRP A 376 19.44 -20.59 22.13
N ARG A 377 19.76 -19.49 22.80
CA ARG A 377 19.77 -19.37 24.28
C ARG A 377 18.97 -18.16 24.72
N ALA A 378 18.42 -18.19 25.94
CA ALA A 378 17.80 -17.02 26.55
C ALA A 378 18.88 -16.02 27.00
N VAL A 379 18.65 -14.73 26.79
CA VAL A 379 19.50 -13.65 27.33
C VAL A 379 19.03 -13.32 28.75
N GLY A 380 19.95 -13.00 29.66
CA GLY A 380 19.63 -12.46 30.98
C GLY A 380 19.41 -13.46 32.13
N LYS A 381 19.78 -14.74 31.99
CA LYS A 381 19.83 -15.70 33.12
C LYS A 381 21.14 -16.51 33.12
N GLU A 382 22.11 -16.14 33.96
CA GLU A 382 23.23 -17.03 34.35
C GLU A 382 22.77 -18.14 35.32
N LYS A 383 21.82 -18.98 34.88
CA LYS A 383 21.49 -20.25 35.55
C LYS A 383 21.32 -21.33 34.51
N VAL A 384 22.16 -22.36 34.60
CA VAL A 384 22.32 -23.44 33.63
C VAL A 384 21.01 -24.23 33.48
N CYS A 385 20.44 -24.25 32.28
CA CYS A 385 19.34 -25.16 31.92
C CYS A 385 19.90 -26.38 31.16
N SER A 386 20.51 -27.31 31.88
CA SER A 386 21.12 -28.52 31.32
C SER A 386 20.09 -29.62 31.10
N THR A 387 19.33 -29.56 30.00
CA THR A 387 18.68 -30.77 29.44
C THR A 387 18.53 -30.66 27.92
N THR A 388 19.53 -31.16 27.19
CA THR A 388 19.34 -31.55 25.79
C THR A 388 18.48 -32.81 25.74
N LYS A 389 17.37 -32.76 24.98
CA LYS A 389 16.68 -33.96 24.49
C LYS A 389 16.64 -33.87 22.97
N ASP A 390 17.22 -34.87 22.30
CA ASP A 390 17.31 -34.92 20.85
C ASP A 390 15.94 -35.02 20.18
N LEU A 391 15.79 -34.32 19.06
CA LEU A 391 14.56 -34.30 18.27
C LEU A 391 14.53 -35.46 17.27
N SER A 392 14.56 -36.70 17.77
CA SER A 392 14.72 -37.91 16.93
C SER A 392 13.81 -39.09 17.26
N SER A 393 12.79 -38.95 18.13
CA SER A 393 11.63 -39.86 18.13
C SER A 393 10.42 -39.31 18.90
N LEU A 394 9.23 -39.39 18.28
CA LEU A 394 8.07 -40.18 18.76
C LEU A 394 6.84 -39.88 17.89
N SER A 395 6.27 -40.93 17.28
CA SER A 395 5.00 -40.85 16.55
C SER A 395 3.81 -41.27 17.44
N HIS A 396 2.64 -40.75 17.08
CA HIS A 396 1.28 -41.10 17.51
C HIS A 396 1.05 -42.04 18.71
N LYS A 397 0.31 -41.52 19.71
CA LYS A 397 -0.82 -42.23 20.36
C LYS A 397 -1.79 -41.21 20.98
N ASN A 398 -3.05 -41.61 21.13
CA ASN A 398 -4.17 -40.72 21.48
C ASN A 398 -4.67 -40.95 22.91
N ASN A 399 -5.07 -39.86 23.59
CA ASN A 399 -6.16 -39.78 24.59
C ASN A 399 -6.08 -40.62 25.90
N PRO A 400 -6.88 -40.29 26.92
CA PRO A 400 -7.11 -38.94 27.48
C PRO A 400 -7.15 -38.98 29.05
N LEU A 401 -7.57 -37.87 29.66
CA LEU A 401 -8.05 -37.74 31.05
C LEU A 401 -7.04 -38.01 32.19
N LEU A 402 -6.69 -36.94 32.91
CA LEU A 402 -7.12 -36.83 34.31
C LEU A 402 -7.34 -35.37 34.67
N GLN A 403 -7.98 -35.13 35.82
CA GLN A 403 -8.55 -33.85 36.23
C GLN A 403 -8.21 -33.63 37.71
N ASP A 404 -7.64 -32.48 38.05
CA ASP A 404 -7.49 -32.03 39.43
C ASP A 404 -7.92 -30.57 39.58
N ILE A 405 -8.56 -30.27 40.70
CA ILE A 405 -9.07 -28.95 41.08
C ILE A 405 -8.56 -28.67 42.49
N VAL A 406 -7.84 -27.57 42.66
CA VAL A 406 -7.63 -26.95 43.98
C VAL A 406 -7.81 -25.45 43.85
N ASP A 407 -8.78 -24.93 44.59
CA ASP A 407 -8.98 -23.50 44.85
C ASP A 407 -8.16 -23.11 46.08
N LEU A 408 -7.47 -21.96 46.01
CA LEU A 408 -6.88 -21.28 47.17
C LEU A 408 -7.03 -19.75 47.05
N THR A 409 -8.27 -19.27 47.17
CA THR A 409 -8.49 -17.91 47.65
C THR A 409 -7.92 -17.72 49.07
N GLN A 410 -6.92 -16.86 49.24
CA GLN A 410 -6.76 -16.08 50.48
C GLN A 410 -5.89 -14.82 50.30
N PHE A 411 -6.25 -13.79 51.07
CA PHE A 411 -5.61 -12.47 51.09
C PHE A 411 -4.39 -12.47 52.03
N TYR A 412 -3.42 -11.59 51.75
CA TYR A 412 -2.74 -10.81 52.79
C TYR A 412 -2.39 -9.40 52.27
N SER A 413 -2.53 -8.41 53.15
CA SER A 413 -1.94 -7.06 53.05
C SER A 413 -0.44 -7.13 53.50
N ASP A 414 0.40 -6.09 53.48
CA ASP A 414 0.17 -4.66 53.77
C ASP A 414 1.39 -3.78 53.37
N SER A 415 1.22 -2.45 53.44
CA SER A 415 2.27 -1.37 53.50
C SER A 415 3.32 -1.27 52.37
N ASP A 416 3.44 -0.16 51.63
CA ASP A 416 4.14 1.13 51.94
C ASP A 416 5.69 0.99 51.89
N ASP A 417 6.51 1.87 51.30
CA ASP A 417 6.36 3.17 50.59
C ASP A 417 7.45 3.18 49.44
N ASP A 418 7.82 4.19 48.63
CA ASP A 418 7.62 5.65 48.53
C ASP A 418 7.94 6.14 47.07
N ARG A 419 7.85 7.46 46.82
CA ARG A 419 8.49 8.36 45.81
C ARG A 419 9.49 7.76 44.78
N GLU A 420 9.52 8.20 43.51
CA GLU A 420 9.37 9.58 43.00
C GLU A 420 8.46 9.72 41.74
N ALA A 421 8.19 10.96 41.33
CA ALA A 421 7.25 11.31 40.26
C ALA A 421 7.92 11.72 38.94
N MET A 422 7.28 11.37 37.81
CA MET A 422 7.46 12.02 36.51
C MET A 422 6.13 12.05 35.76
N GLU A 423 5.90 13.11 34.98
CA GLU A 423 4.60 13.45 34.39
C GLU A 423 4.12 12.43 33.34
N THR A 424 2.82 12.11 33.38
CA THR A 424 2.14 11.28 32.38
C THR A 424 0.94 12.02 31.80
N GLU A 425 0.90 12.19 30.47
CA GLU A 425 -0.29 12.72 29.79
C GLU A 425 -1.44 11.70 29.83
N GLU A 426 -2.56 12.09 30.42
CA GLU A 426 -3.71 11.22 30.64
C GLU A 426 -4.54 11.04 29.35
N ILE A 427 -4.30 9.97 28.60
CA ILE A 427 -5.11 9.63 27.41
C ILE A 427 -6.46 9.02 27.86
N VAL A 428 -7.44 9.89 28.10
CA VAL A 428 -8.80 9.52 28.50
C VAL A 428 -9.55 8.77 27.38
N TRP A 429 -9.52 7.43 27.42
CA TRP A 429 -10.32 6.57 26.55
C TRP A 429 -11.77 6.46 27.04
N ALA A 430 -12.59 7.45 26.66
CA ALA A 430 -14.02 7.52 26.98
C ALA A 430 -14.79 6.26 26.50
N HIS A 431 -15.21 5.43 27.46
CA HIS A 431 -16.02 4.24 27.20
C HIS A 431 -17.47 4.60 26.87
N VAL A 432 -17.77 4.82 25.60
CA VAL A 432 -19.15 5.04 25.12
C VAL A 432 -19.94 3.72 25.13
N LYS A 433 -20.61 3.43 26.26
CA LYS A 433 -21.69 2.44 26.29
C LYS A 433 -22.88 2.95 25.46
N ILE A 434 -23.18 2.29 24.35
CA ILE A 434 -24.37 2.60 23.53
C ILE A 434 -25.60 1.92 24.15
N GLU A 435 -26.23 2.57 25.13
CA GLU A 435 -27.54 2.15 25.60
C GLU A 435 -28.66 2.59 24.64
N ARG A 436 -29.56 1.66 24.31
CA ARG A 436 -30.64 1.88 23.33
C ARG A 436 -31.84 2.60 23.97
N VAL A 437 -31.77 3.92 24.05
CA VAL A 437 -32.94 4.75 24.43
C VAL A 437 -34.06 4.58 23.39
N ARG A 438 -35.17 3.94 23.79
CA ARG A 438 -36.40 3.87 22.99
C ARG A 438 -37.22 5.14 23.21
N PHE A 439 -37.33 6.00 22.20
CA PHE A 439 -38.30 7.10 22.22
C PHE A 439 -39.72 6.58 21.94
N SER A 440 -40.57 6.60 22.96
CA SER A 440 -42.01 6.41 22.83
C SER A 440 -42.66 7.68 22.26
N LYS A 441 -43.53 7.54 21.25
CA LYS A 441 -44.35 8.64 20.76
C LYS A 441 -45.38 9.04 21.82
N SER A 442 -45.41 10.31 22.21
CA SER A 442 -46.56 10.95 22.85
C SER A 442 -47.18 11.98 21.91
N SER A 443 -48.47 11.79 21.61
CA SER A 443 -49.29 12.83 20.98
C SER A 443 -49.85 13.74 22.08
N MET A 444 -49.91 15.04 21.83
CA MET A 444 -50.93 15.93 22.41
C MET A 444 -51.25 17.06 21.44
N HIS A 445 -52.51 17.49 21.44
CA HIS A 445 -52.99 18.66 20.70
C HIS A 445 -52.70 19.96 21.45
N LYS A 446 -52.38 21.03 20.72
CA LYS A 446 -53.34 22.12 20.47
C LYS A 446 -52.92 22.98 19.28
#